data_AF-A0A4S8L849-F1
#
_entry.id   AF-A0A4S8L849-F1
#
_cell.length_a   1.000
_cell.length_b   1.000
_cell.length_c   1.000
_cell.angle_alpha   90.00
_cell.angle_beta   90.00
_cell.angle_gamma   90.00
#
_symmetry.space_group_name_H-M   'P 1'
#
loop_
_entity.id
_entity.type
_entity.pdbx_description
1 polymer ?
#
loop_
_entity_poly.entity_id
_entity_poly.type
_entity_poly.pdbx_seq_one_letter_code
_entity_poly.pdbx_strand_id
1 'polypeptide(L)'
;IAPVIIATDKTALTNFSGGKSAYPVYLTIGNIPKAMRRKVSHQACVLLAYLPVDKVQKAENETDRDVKVKTYQLFHDAMRTILEPLIEAGRKGVEMTGGNGEVRRVHPILAAYVADYPEQCLVTLSKYGTCPKC
;
A
#
# COMPACT_ATOMS: atom_id res chain seq x y z
N ILE A 1 -9.01 2.88 19.07
CA ILE A 1 -7.99 2.43 18.08
C ILE A 1 -8.68 2.21 16.75
N ALA A 2 -8.06 2.63 15.65
CA ALA A 2 -8.54 2.38 14.29
C ALA A 2 -7.51 1.55 13.51
N PRO A 3 -7.69 0.22 13.36
CA PRO A 3 -6.85 -0.57 12.48
C PRO A 3 -6.91 -0.04 11.04
N VAL A 4 -5.76 0.31 10.48
CA VAL A 4 -5.58 0.69 9.08
C VAL A 4 -5.14 -0.54 8.30
N ILE A 5 -5.81 -0.79 7.18
CA ILE A 5 -5.51 -1.89 6.27
C ILE A 5 -5.14 -1.27 4.93
N ILE A 6 -3.98 -1.64 4.41
CA ILE A 6 -3.49 -1.19 3.11
C ILE A 6 -3.66 -2.32 2.11
N ALA A 7 -3.98 -1.99 0.87
CA ALA A 7 -3.92 -2.93 -0.23
C ALA A 7 -3.20 -2.31 -1.43
N THR A 8 -2.43 -3.12 -2.13
CA THR A 8 -1.85 -2.75 -3.43
C THR A 8 -2.22 -3.80 -4.45
N ASP A 9 -2.62 -3.35 -5.62
CA ASP A 9 -2.97 -4.20 -6.74
C ASP A 9 -2.39 -3.59 -8.01
N LYS A 10 -1.54 -4.33 -8.73
CA LYS A 10 -0.92 -3.82 -9.95
C LYS A 10 -1.98 -3.64 -11.03
N THR A 11 -2.21 -2.41 -11.45
CA THR A 11 -3.18 -2.11 -12.51
C THR A 11 -2.48 -1.63 -13.77
N ALA A 12 -2.87 -2.20 -14.92
CA ALA A 12 -2.47 -1.69 -16.22
C ALA A 12 -3.29 -0.41 -16.50
N LEU A 13 -2.62 0.73 -16.67
CA LEU A 13 -3.30 2.01 -16.95
C LEU A 13 -3.69 2.15 -18.42
N THR A 14 -2.98 1.46 -19.33
CA THR A 14 -3.28 1.48 -20.77
C THR A 14 -3.02 0.10 -21.38
N ASN A 15 -4.03 -0.55 -21.95
CA ASN A 15 -3.88 -1.85 -22.61
C ASN A 15 -3.33 -1.76 -24.05
N PHE A 16 -3.39 -0.59 -24.69
CA PHE A 16 -3.13 -0.46 -26.14
C PHE A 16 -2.15 0.67 -26.55
N SER A 17 -1.75 1.57 -25.64
CA SER A 17 -0.95 2.76 -25.99
C SER A 17 0.12 3.10 -24.95
N GLY A 18 1.15 2.24 -24.81
CA GLY A 18 2.39 2.61 -24.13
C GLY A 18 2.76 1.84 -22.86
N GLY A 19 2.05 0.74 -22.53
CA GLY A 19 2.50 -0.21 -21.50
C GLY A 19 2.71 0.38 -20.10
N LYS A 20 2.01 1.47 -19.77
CA LYS A 20 2.10 2.11 -18.45
C LYS A 20 1.30 1.30 -17.44
N SER A 21 1.96 0.87 -16.37
CA SER A 21 1.32 0.23 -15.23
C SER A 21 1.51 1.12 -14.01
N ALA A 22 0.59 1.06 -13.06
CA ALA A 22 0.69 1.73 -11.78
C ALA A 22 0.36 0.74 -10.66
N TYR A 23 0.99 0.92 -9.50
CA TYR A 23 0.58 0.25 -8.28
C TYR A 23 -0.19 1.24 -7.42
N PRO A 24 -1.53 1.32 -7.55
CA PRO A 24 -2.36 2.05 -6.60
C PRO A 24 -2.19 1.48 -5.18
N VAL A 25 -2.08 2.39 -4.20
CA VAL A 25 -2.10 2.10 -2.78
C VAL A 25 -3.46 2.51 -2.23
N TYR A 26 -4.24 1.52 -1.81
CA TYR A 26 -5.54 1.71 -1.21
C TYR A 26 -5.46 1.62 0.31
N LEU A 27 -6.29 2.41 0.99
CA LEU A 27 -6.45 2.39 2.44
C LEU A 27 -7.92 2.15 2.82
N THR A 28 -8.12 1.29 3.81
CA THR A 28 -9.41 1.08 4.44
C THR A 28 -9.25 0.92 5.96
N ILE A 29 -10.32 1.17 6.71
CA ILE A 29 -10.34 1.05 8.16
C ILE A 29 -10.97 -0.30 8.55
N GLY A 30 -10.29 -1.05 9.42
CA GLY A 30 -10.72 -2.36 9.88
C GLY A 30 -12.00 -2.35 10.74
N ASN A 31 -12.37 -1.20 11.30
CA ASN A 31 -13.65 -1.01 12.00
C ASN A 31 -14.87 -1.09 11.05
N ILE A 32 -14.66 -0.98 9.74
CA ILE A 32 -15.74 -1.10 8.75
C ILE A 32 -15.99 -2.59 8.46
N PRO A 33 -17.24 -3.07 8.58
CA PRO A 33 -17.58 -4.45 8.28
C PRO A 33 -17.11 -4.87 6.88
N LYS A 34 -16.60 -6.09 6.73
CA LYS A 34 -16.09 -6.61 5.45
C LYS A 34 -17.12 -6.50 4.32
N ALA A 35 -18.40 -6.76 4.62
CA ALA A 35 -19.48 -6.66 3.65
C ALA A 35 -19.66 -5.22 3.11
N MET A 36 -19.42 -4.21 3.96
CA MET A 36 -19.47 -2.80 3.58
C MET A 36 -18.23 -2.42 2.78
N ARG A 37 -17.03 -2.88 3.19
CA ARG A 37 -15.77 -2.64 2.46
C ARG A 37 -15.79 -3.16 1.02
N ARG A 38 -16.52 -4.24 0.74
CA ARG A 38 -16.64 -4.82 -0.61
C ARG A 38 -17.65 -4.11 -1.50
N LYS A 39 -18.50 -3.23 -0.95
CA LYS A 39 -19.49 -2.47 -1.73
C LYS A 39 -18.86 -1.16 -2.18
N VAL A 40 -18.63 -1.03 -3.49
CA VAL A 40 -18.07 0.18 -4.11
C VAL A 40 -18.87 1.44 -3.77
N SER A 41 -20.20 1.33 -3.65
CA SER A 41 -21.10 2.44 -3.32
C SER A 41 -20.85 3.07 -1.95
N HIS A 42 -20.18 2.38 -1.03
CA HIS A 42 -19.97 2.86 0.35
C HIS A 42 -18.65 3.61 0.53
N GLN A 43 -17.83 3.72 -0.53
CA GLN A 43 -16.55 4.45 -0.52
C GLN A 43 -15.67 4.14 0.70
N ALA A 44 -15.75 2.92 1.22
CA ALA A 44 -15.06 2.48 2.43
C ALA A 44 -13.56 2.20 2.18
N CYS A 45 -13.09 2.47 0.97
CA CYS A 45 -11.72 2.31 0.53
C CYS A 45 -11.31 3.59 -0.21
N VAL A 46 -10.18 4.18 0.18
CA VAL A 46 -9.66 5.42 -0.38
C VAL A 46 -8.34 5.13 -1.08
N LEU A 47 -8.14 5.71 -2.26
CA LEU A 47 -6.85 5.68 -2.95
C LEU A 47 -5.91 6.72 -2.31
N LEU A 48 -4.77 6.28 -1.78
CA LEU A 48 -3.76 7.14 -1.18
C LEU A 48 -2.75 7.66 -2.21
N ALA A 49 -2.25 6.77 -3.06
CA ALA A 49 -1.16 7.10 -3.97
C ALA A 49 -1.10 6.12 -5.15
N TYR A 50 -0.41 6.52 -6.21
CA TYR A 50 0.09 5.63 -7.24
C TYR A 50 1.60 5.52 -7.09
N LEU A 51 2.12 4.31 -6.90
CA LEU A 51 3.56 4.10 -6.83
C LEU A 51 4.17 4.13 -8.23
N PRO A 52 5.40 4.68 -8.36
CA PRO A 52 6.12 4.68 -9.61
C PRO A 52 6.45 3.24 -10.03
N VAL A 53 6.19 2.93 -11.31
CA VAL A 53 6.49 1.62 -11.93
C VAL A 53 7.51 1.78 -13.05
N ASP A 54 8.08 2.97 -13.15
CA ASP A 54 9.09 3.26 -14.16
C ASP A 54 10.24 2.29 -13.98
N LYS A 55 10.68 1.74 -15.10
CA LYS A 55 11.82 0.84 -15.15
C LYS A 55 13.02 1.62 -14.64
N VAL A 56 13.50 1.28 -13.44
CA VAL A 56 14.79 1.76 -12.95
C VAL A 56 15.80 1.55 -14.08
N GLN A 57 16.38 2.64 -14.57
CA GLN A 57 17.29 2.56 -15.71
C GLN A 57 18.50 1.73 -15.31
N LYS A 58 18.78 0.69 -16.09
CA LYS A 58 19.93 -0.16 -15.91
C LYS A 58 21.16 0.58 -16.40
N ALA A 59 22.11 0.87 -15.50
CA ALA A 59 23.40 1.39 -15.91
C ALA A 59 24.24 0.29 -16.60
N GLU A 60 25.22 0.69 -17.43
CA GLU A 60 26.04 -0.24 -18.23
C GLU A 60 26.74 -1.33 -17.40
N ASN A 61 27.06 -1.03 -16.14
CA ASN A 61 27.76 -1.94 -15.22
C ASN A 61 26.83 -2.69 -14.25
N GLU A 62 25.52 -2.56 -14.38
CA GLU A 62 24.56 -3.14 -13.44
C GLU A 62 24.03 -4.49 -13.92
N THR A 63 23.88 -5.42 -12.99
CA THR A 63 23.18 -6.68 -13.26
C THR A 63 21.67 -6.52 -13.13
N ASP A 64 20.90 -7.44 -13.70
CA ASP A 64 19.44 -7.44 -13.52
C ASP A 64 19.02 -7.60 -12.05
N ARG A 65 19.90 -8.18 -11.22
CA ARG A 65 19.71 -8.28 -9.78
C ARG A 65 19.80 -6.91 -9.11
N ASP A 66 20.77 -6.09 -9.51
CA ASP A 66 20.96 -4.75 -8.92
C ASP A 66 19.79 -3.83 -9.24
N VAL A 67 19.28 -3.88 -10.47
CA VAL A 67 18.08 -3.15 -10.90
C VAL A 67 16.85 -3.59 -10.09
N LYS A 68 16.69 -4.89 -9.83
CA LYS A 68 15.59 -5.41 -8.99
C LYS A 68 15.69 -4.91 -7.55
N VAL A 69 16.88 -4.95 -6.94
CA VAL A 69 17.09 -4.46 -5.57
C VAL A 69 16.75 -2.97 -5.48
N LYS A 70 17.20 -2.15 -6.43
CA LYS A 70 16.84 -0.72 -6.48
C LYS A 70 15.34 -0.50 -6.62
N THR A 71 14.68 -1.31 -7.43
CA THR A 71 13.21 -1.23 -7.61
C THR A 71 12.50 -1.54 -6.30
N TYR A 72 12.96 -2.54 -5.55
CA TYR A 72 12.42 -2.85 -4.23
C TYR A 72 12.69 -1.74 -3.21
N GLN A 73 13.89 -1.17 -3.20
CA GLN A 73 14.23 -0.02 -2.33
C GLN A 73 13.31 1.17 -2.61
N LEU A 74 13.15 1.53 -3.89
CA LEU A 74 12.25 2.62 -4.31
C LEU A 74 10.82 2.38 -3.83
N PHE A 75 10.32 1.14 -3.95
CA PHE A 75 9.00 0.79 -3.44
C PHE A 75 8.90 0.99 -1.92
N HIS A 76 9.86 0.49 -1.15
CA HIS A 76 9.86 0.62 0.31
C HIS A 76 10.02 2.06 0.78
N ASP A 77 10.82 2.86 0.09
CA ASP A 77 11.00 4.28 0.39
C ASP A 77 9.74 5.09 0.08
N ALA A 78 9.07 4.79 -1.04
CA ALA A 78 7.78 5.38 -1.36
C ALA A 78 6.71 5.02 -0.32
N MET A 79 6.62 3.74 0.07
CA MET A 79 5.69 3.29 1.11
C MET A 79 6.00 3.90 2.48
N ARG A 80 7.29 4.04 2.83
CA ARG A 80 7.71 4.74 4.06
C ARG A 80 7.22 6.18 4.06
N THR A 81 7.43 6.90 2.95
CA THR A 81 7.01 8.30 2.82
C THR A 81 5.49 8.44 2.93
N ILE A 82 4.72 7.55 2.30
CA ILE A 82 3.25 7.57 2.36
C ILE A 82 2.74 7.30 3.78
N LEU A 83 3.40 6.41 4.53
CA LEU A 83 2.95 5.95 5.84
C LEU A 83 3.60 6.67 7.02
N GLU A 84 4.57 7.54 6.79
CA GLU A 84 5.24 8.30 7.84
C GLU A 84 4.27 9.10 8.74
N PRO A 85 3.25 9.81 8.21
CA PRO A 85 2.27 10.50 9.04
C PRO A 85 1.48 9.56 9.97
N LEU A 86 1.31 8.29 9.57
CA LEU A 86 0.58 7.29 10.35
C LEU A 86 1.32 6.91 11.64
N ILE A 87 2.67 7.00 11.66
CA ILE A 87 3.48 6.65 12.82
C ILE A 87 3.19 7.63 13.97
N GLU A 88 3.24 8.93 13.69
CA GLU A 88 2.94 9.96 14.69
C GLU A 88 1.47 9.91 15.10
N ALA A 89 0.56 9.79 14.14
CA ALA A 89 -0.88 9.66 14.39
C ALA A 89 -1.20 8.45 15.28
N GLY A 90 -0.56 7.30 15.06
CA GLY A 90 -0.72 6.11 15.89
C GLY A 90 -0.20 6.28 17.31
N ARG A 91 0.91 7.00 17.50
CA ARG A 91 1.52 7.25 18.82
C ARG A 91 0.75 8.30 19.63
N LYS A 92 0.52 9.48 19.07
CA LYS A 92 -0.11 10.61 19.76
C LYS A 92 -1.63 10.53 19.76
N GLY A 93 -2.20 9.85 18.77
CA GLY A 93 -3.63 9.89 18.49
C GLY A 93 -4.00 11.16 17.73
N VAL A 94 -5.13 11.11 17.03
CA VAL A 94 -5.72 12.21 16.27
C VAL A 94 -7.18 12.35 16.69
N GLU A 95 -7.64 13.58 16.87
CA GLU A 95 -9.06 13.84 17.12
C GLU A 95 -9.86 13.63 15.83
N MET A 96 -10.84 12.74 15.90
CA MET A 96 -11.69 12.39 14.76
C MET A 96 -13.16 12.43 15.18
N THR A 97 -13.98 13.07 14.37
CA THR A 97 -15.44 13.07 14.53
C THR A 97 -16.01 11.75 14.03
N GLY A 98 -16.66 11.01 14.91
CA GLY A 98 -17.36 9.78 14.55
C GLY A 98 -18.67 10.03 13.82
N GLY A 99 -19.28 8.98 13.28
CA GLY A 99 -20.59 9.07 12.59
C GLY A 99 -21.75 9.51 13.48
N ASN A 100 -21.57 9.48 14.81
CA ASN A 100 -22.54 9.99 15.80
C ASN A 100 -22.28 11.45 16.21
N GLY A 101 -21.32 12.14 15.58
CA GLY A 101 -20.97 13.53 15.88
C GLY A 101 -20.03 13.72 17.07
N GLU A 102 -19.73 12.66 17.84
CA GLU A 102 -18.77 12.75 18.93
C GLU A 102 -17.32 12.75 18.43
N VAL A 103 -16.51 13.65 18.99
CA VAL A 103 -15.07 13.69 18.78
C VAL A 103 -14.40 12.68 19.69
N ARG A 104 -13.57 11.81 19.12
CA ARG A 104 -12.79 10.82 19.87
C ARG A 104 -11.33 10.92 19.48
N ARG A 105 -10.43 10.73 20.46
CA ARG A 105 -9.02 10.53 20.17
C ARG A 105 -8.81 9.13 19.61
N VAL A 106 -8.52 9.06 18.32
CA VAL A 106 -8.33 7.82 17.58
C VAL A 106 -6.84 7.60 17.32
N HIS A 107 -6.37 6.40 17.61
CA HIS A 107 -5.02 5.96 17.28
C HIS A 107 -5.11 5.07 16.04
N PRO A 108 -4.83 5.58 14.83
CA PRO A 108 -4.77 4.78 13.63
C PRO A 108 -3.47 3.97 13.61
N ILE A 109 -3.58 2.65 13.48
CA ILE A 109 -2.42 1.74 13.55
C ILE A 109 -2.46 0.84 12.32
N LEU A 110 -1.35 0.75 11.58
CA LEU A 110 -1.23 -0.19 10.48
C LEU A 110 -1.36 -1.62 11.01
N ALA A 111 -2.45 -2.28 10.63
CA ALA A 111 -2.82 -3.60 11.14
C ALA A 111 -2.59 -4.72 10.12
N ALA A 112 -2.77 -4.43 8.82
CA ALA A 112 -2.57 -5.42 7.77
C ALA A 112 -2.19 -4.79 6.43
N TYR A 113 -1.41 -5.55 5.66
CA TYR A 113 -1.12 -5.29 4.26
C TYR A 113 -1.69 -6.44 3.42
N VAL A 114 -2.63 -6.13 2.53
CA VAL A 114 -3.33 -7.10 1.69
C VAL A 114 -2.79 -6.99 0.26
N ALA A 115 -2.14 -8.04 -0.19
CA ALA A 115 -1.60 -8.18 -1.53
C ALA A 115 -1.79 -9.62 -2.01
N ASP A 116 -1.78 -9.83 -3.32
CA ASP A 116 -1.63 -11.13 -3.96
C ASP A 116 -0.17 -11.59 -3.93
N TYR A 117 0.11 -12.79 -4.48
CA TYR A 117 1.39 -13.47 -4.25
C TYR A 117 2.63 -12.71 -4.76
N PRO A 118 2.66 -12.17 -6.00
CA PRO A 118 3.82 -11.43 -6.48
C PRO A 118 4.11 -10.18 -5.63
N GLU A 119 3.06 -9.50 -5.21
CA GLU A 119 3.09 -8.27 -4.41
C GLU A 119 3.49 -8.58 -2.97
N GLN A 120 3.05 -9.72 -2.41
CA GLN A 120 3.54 -10.22 -1.13
C GLN A 120 5.05 -10.46 -1.20
N CYS A 121 5.54 -11.14 -2.23
CA CYS A 121 6.98 -11.36 -2.40
C CYS A 121 7.75 -10.04 -2.51
N LEU A 122 7.18 -9.03 -3.18
CA LEU A 122 7.77 -7.70 -3.29
C LEU A 122 7.85 -6.99 -1.93
N VAL A 123 6.76 -7.03 -1.14
CA VAL A 123 6.69 -6.39 0.18
C VAL A 123 7.57 -7.10 1.21
N THR A 124 7.69 -8.42 1.15
CA THR A 124 8.49 -9.20 2.09
C THR A 124 9.93 -9.40 1.63
N LEU A 125 10.32 -8.80 0.49
CA LEU A 125 11.62 -9.02 -0.17
C LEU A 125 11.93 -10.51 -0.38
N SER A 126 10.89 -11.34 -0.51
CA SER A 126 11.00 -12.77 -0.66
C SER A 126 11.25 -13.15 -2.11
N LYS A 127 12.04 -14.21 -2.34
CA LYS A 127 12.29 -14.73 -3.67
C LYS A 127 10.98 -15.28 -4.25
N TYR A 128 10.67 -14.93 -5.49
CA TYR A 128 9.53 -15.52 -6.19
C TYR A 128 9.64 -17.06 -6.22
N GLY A 129 8.54 -17.75 -5.95
CA GLY A 129 8.49 -19.20 -5.77
C GLY A 129 8.77 -19.69 -4.34
N THR A 130 9.02 -18.79 -3.38
CA THR A 130 9.13 -19.12 -1.95
C THR A 130 7.90 -18.66 -1.17
N CYS A 131 7.69 -19.20 0.05
CA CYS A 131 6.58 -18.79 0.91
C CYS A 131 6.93 -17.45 1.61
N PRO A 132 6.13 -16.38 1.45
CA PRO A 132 6.38 -15.09 2.10
C PRO A 132 5.81 -14.98 3.52
N LYS A 133 5.18 -16.04 4.06
CA LYS A 133 4.38 -16.02 5.30
C LYS A 133 4.89 -16.93 6.43
N CYS A 134 6.14 -17.40 6.36
CA CYS A 134 6.71 -18.41 7.25
C CYS A 134 6.53 -18.10 8.74
#